data_AF-G2H014-F1
#
_entry.id   AF-G2H014-F1
#
_cell.length_a   1.000
_cell.length_b   1.000
_cell.length_c   1.000
_cell.angle_alpha   90.00
_cell.angle_beta   90.00
_cell.angle_gamma   90.00
#
_symmetry.space_group_name_H-M   'P 1'
#
loop_
_entity.id
_entity.type
_entity.pdbx_description
1 polymer ?
#
loop_
_entity_poly.entity_id
_entity_poly.type
_entity_poly.pdbx_seq_one_letter_code
_entity_poly.pdbx_strand_id
1 'polypeptide(L)'
;MMSSIYRSEKFDTDHFTGNVVKNCKFINCDFSGNDLTDTQFWECQFYDQENQIGCNFNCATLKDASFKNCDLMMNNFKFINALGIEIRECRAQGADFRGASFMNKISARTWFCSAYITKSNLNY
;
A
#
# COMPACT_ATOMS: atom_id res chain seq x y z
N MET A 1 -9.48 17.09 4.70
CA MET A 1 -10.23 16.12 3.89
C MET A 1 -11.05 15.28 4.85
N MET A 2 -12.36 15.12 4.62
CA MET A 2 -13.26 14.37 5.51
C MET A 2 -12.89 12.89 5.51
N SER A 3 -13.08 12.24 6.67
CA SER A 3 -12.99 10.78 6.81
C SER A 3 -14.05 10.13 5.92
N SER A 4 -13.63 9.22 5.04
CA SER A 4 -14.52 8.52 4.11
C SER A 4 -14.46 7.01 4.33
N ILE A 5 -15.57 6.32 4.04
CA ILE A 5 -15.64 4.86 4.02
C ILE A 5 -15.97 4.43 2.60
N TYR A 6 -15.08 3.66 1.99
CA TYR A 6 -15.23 3.08 0.66
C TYR A 6 -15.48 1.57 0.79
N ARG A 7 -16.42 1.03 0.03
CA ARG A 7 -16.85 -0.37 0.14
C ARG A 7 -16.95 -1.01 -1.23
N SER A 8 -16.20 -2.10 -1.43
CA SER A 8 -16.23 -2.89 -2.67
C SER A 8 -15.99 -2.05 -3.94
N GLU A 9 -15.21 -0.98 -3.80
CA GLU A 9 -14.88 -0.08 -4.90
C GLU A 9 -13.61 -0.54 -5.61
N LYS A 10 -13.62 -0.45 -6.93
CA LYS A 10 -12.42 -0.53 -7.77
C LYS A 10 -12.05 0.88 -8.19
N PHE A 11 -10.85 1.31 -7.80
CA PHE A 11 -10.36 2.64 -8.14
C PHE A 11 -9.73 2.66 -9.54
N ASP A 12 -9.90 3.79 -10.23
CA ASP A 12 -9.22 4.12 -11.47
C ASP A 12 -7.74 4.41 -11.22
N THR A 13 -6.94 4.34 -12.29
CA THR A 13 -5.48 4.20 -12.22
C THR A 13 -4.72 5.28 -11.45
N ASP A 14 -5.30 6.43 -11.16
CA ASP A 14 -4.60 7.57 -10.55
C ASP A 14 -5.42 8.32 -9.49
N HIS A 15 -6.51 7.71 -8.99
CA HIS A 15 -7.46 8.34 -8.07
C HIS A 15 -6.81 9.10 -6.89
N PHE A 16 -5.75 8.50 -6.33
CA PHE A 16 -5.07 8.99 -5.13
C PHE A 16 -3.63 9.43 -5.38
N THR A 17 -3.14 9.44 -6.62
CA THR A 17 -1.74 9.77 -6.95
C THR A 17 -1.33 11.11 -6.37
N GLY A 18 -0.22 11.15 -5.63
CA GLY A 18 0.31 12.36 -4.99
C GLY A 18 -0.54 12.95 -3.86
N ASN A 19 -1.68 12.35 -3.54
CA ASN A 19 -2.60 12.87 -2.53
C ASN A 19 -2.22 12.42 -1.11
N VAL A 20 -2.63 13.23 -0.13
CA VAL A 20 -2.60 12.85 1.27
C VAL A 20 -4.00 12.40 1.70
N VAL A 21 -4.16 11.11 1.92
CA VAL A 21 -5.39 10.45 2.33
C VAL A 21 -5.32 10.19 3.83
N LYS A 22 -6.27 10.72 4.60
CA LYS A 22 -6.26 10.62 6.06
C LYS A 22 -7.56 10.06 6.60
N ASN A 23 -7.49 9.21 7.61
CA ASN A 23 -8.66 8.75 8.37
C ASN A 23 -9.75 8.10 7.49
N CYS A 24 -9.34 7.36 6.46
CA CYS A 24 -10.26 6.66 5.57
C CYS A 24 -10.30 5.15 5.88
N LYS A 25 -11.44 4.53 5.62
CA LYS A 25 -11.61 3.08 5.69
C LYS A 25 -11.92 2.52 4.32
N PHE A 26 -11.13 1.56 3.88
CA PHE A 26 -11.28 0.84 2.62
C PHE A 26 -11.65 -0.61 2.94
N ILE A 27 -12.86 -1.01 2.58
CA ILE A 27 -13.41 -2.33 2.90
C ILE A 27 -13.58 -3.07 1.59
N ASN A 28 -12.80 -4.15 1.43
CA ASN A 28 -12.84 -4.98 0.21
C ASN A 28 -12.62 -4.16 -1.08
N CYS A 29 -11.74 -3.14 -1.02
CA CYS A 29 -11.44 -2.29 -2.18
C CYS A 29 -10.32 -2.90 -3.05
N ASP A 30 -10.38 -2.57 -4.34
CA ASP A 30 -9.42 -3.00 -5.36
C ASP A 30 -8.63 -1.80 -5.91
N PHE A 31 -7.34 -1.76 -5.58
CA PHE A 31 -6.32 -0.85 -6.09
C PHE A 31 -5.38 -1.54 -7.09
N SER A 32 -5.74 -2.72 -7.61
CA SER A 32 -4.85 -3.45 -8.51
C SER A 32 -4.47 -2.63 -9.75
N GLY A 33 -3.18 -2.61 -10.06
CA GLY A 33 -2.63 -1.85 -11.19
C GLY A 33 -2.71 -0.32 -11.07
N ASN A 34 -3.17 0.23 -9.94
CA ASN A 34 -3.19 1.67 -9.73
C ASN A 34 -1.77 2.24 -9.65
N ASP A 35 -1.58 3.45 -10.14
CA ASP A 35 -0.50 4.33 -9.76
C ASP A 35 -0.90 5.08 -8.48
N LEU A 36 -0.10 4.91 -7.44
CA LEU A 36 -0.22 5.55 -6.14
C LEU A 36 1.12 6.20 -5.78
N THR A 37 1.88 6.61 -6.79
CA THR A 37 3.16 7.31 -6.63
C THR A 37 2.97 8.56 -5.77
N ASP A 38 3.87 8.77 -4.82
CA ASP A 38 3.86 9.88 -3.86
C ASP A 38 2.60 9.97 -2.97
N THR A 39 1.69 8.99 -3.02
CA THR A 39 0.48 8.97 -2.19
C THR A 39 0.85 8.71 -0.73
N GLN A 40 0.22 9.46 0.18
CA GLN A 40 0.42 9.30 1.62
C GLN A 40 -0.88 8.92 2.31
N PHE A 41 -0.94 7.70 2.84
CA PHE A 41 -2.04 7.20 3.65
C PHE A 41 -1.69 7.33 5.13
N TRP A 42 -2.45 8.15 5.86
CA TRP A 42 -2.27 8.36 7.30
C TRP A 42 -3.50 7.89 8.06
N GLU A 43 -3.31 7.04 9.07
CA GLU A 43 -4.40 6.59 9.95
C GLU A 43 -5.55 5.92 9.17
N CYS A 44 -5.22 5.25 8.06
CA CYS A 44 -6.19 4.56 7.20
C CYS A 44 -6.32 3.07 7.58
N GLN A 45 -7.50 2.52 7.35
CA GLN A 45 -7.80 1.10 7.55
C GLN A 45 -8.04 0.42 6.21
N PHE A 46 -7.31 -0.66 5.94
CA PHE A 46 -7.45 -1.49 4.73
C PHE A 46 -7.79 -2.95 5.04
N TYR A 47 -7.97 -3.29 6.31
CA TYR A 47 -8.38 -4.61 6.76
C TYR A 47 -9.89 -4.63 7.08
N ASP A 48 -10.60 -5.55 6.45
CA ASP A 48 -11.97 -5.87 6.78
C ASP A 48 -11.99 -6.97 7.84
N GLN A 49 -12.27 -6.58 9.09
CA GLN A 49 -12.33 -7.49 10.23
C GLN A 49 -13.50 -8.48 10.14
N GLU A 50 -14.61 -8.12 9.49
CA GLU A 50 -15.80 -8.98 9.41
C GLU A 50 -15.53 -10.18 8.50
N ASN A 51 -14.88 -9.94 7.36
CA ASN A 51 -14.56 -10.97 6.38
C ASN A 51 -13.13 -11.51 6.49
N GLN A 52 -12.31 -10.92 7.36
CA GLN A 52 -10.89 -11.24 7.56
C GLN A 52 -10.04 -11.12 6.29
N ILE A 53 -10.34 -10.12 5.44
CA ILE A 53 -9.64 -9.87 4.18
C ILE A 53 -9.01 -8.47 4.17
N GLY A 54 -7.86 -8.33 3.50
CA GLY A 54 -7.29 -7.02 3.19
C GLY A 54 -7.72 -6.51 1.81
N CYS A 55 -7.38 -5.27 1.51
CA CYS A 55 -7.56 -4.70 0.17
C CYS A 55 -6.54 -5.29 -0.82
N ASN A 56 -6.84 -5.14 -2.12
CA ASN A 56 -6.02 -5.65 -3.19
C ASN A 56 -5.16 -4.54 -3.81
N PHE A 57 -3.84 -4.63 -3.69
CA PHE A 57 -2.86 -3.73 -4.32
C PHE A 57 -2.03 -4.46 -5.40
N ASN A 58 -2.48 -5.62 -5.88
CA ASN A 58 -1.71 -6.43 -6.82
C ASN A 58 -1.27 -5.63 -8.05
N CYS A 59 0.03 -5.70 -8.39
CA CYS A 59 0.64 -4.97 -9.51
C CYS A 59 0.54 -3.43 -9.44
N ALA A 60 0.20 -2.84 -8.29
CA ALA A 60 0.16 -1.38 -8.14
C ALA A 60 1.57 -0.75 -8.15
N THR A 61 1.66 0.51 -8.56
CA THR A 61 2.86 1.34 -8.39
C THR A 61 2.72 2.16 -7.10
N LEU A 62 3.63 1.93 -6.16
CA LEU A 62 3.70 2.56 -4.84
C LEU A 62 5.06 3.27 -4.66
N LYS A 63 5.56 3.87 -5.75
CA LYS A 63 6.85 4.56 -5.72
C LYS A 63 6.75 5.78 -4.79
N ASP A 64 7.67 5.87 -3.84
CA ASP A 64 7.73 6.95 -2.85
C ASP A 64 6.42 7.14 -2.04
N ALA A 65 5.52 6.14 -2.08
CA ALA A 65 4.27 6.13 -1.33
C ALA A 65 4.54 5.87 0.16
N SER A 66 3.68 6.38 1.04
CA SER A 66 3.80 6.13 2.48
C SER A 66 2.49 5.67 3.12
N PHE A 67 2.60 4.66 3.98
CA PHE A 67 1.58 4.22 4.91
C PHE A 67 2.07 4.53 6.34
N LYS A 68 1.33 5.36 7.06
CA LYS A 68 1.67 5.83 8.41
C LYS A 68 0.50 5.56 9.35
N ASN A 69 0.73 4.81 10.42
CA ASN A 69 -0.31 4.43 11.38
C ASN A 69 -1.52 3.70 10.72
N CYS A 70 -1.26 2.90 9.69
CA CYS A 70 -2.32 2.20 8.95
C CYS A 70 -2.52 0.76 9.43
N ASP A 71 -3.74 0.25 9.24
CA ASP A 71 -4.04 -1.19 9.32
C ASP A 71 -3.99 -1.82 7.93
N LEU A 72 -2.88 -2.52 7.65
CA LEU A 72 -2.54 -3.19 6.40
C LEU A 72 -2.63 -4.72 6.51
N MET A 73 -3.23 -5.26 7.58
CA MET A 73 -3.31 -6.71 7.75
C MET A 73 -3.97 -7.38 6.53
N MET A 74 -3.45 -8.55 6.14
CA MET A 74 -3.98 -9.37 5.05
C MET A 74 -4.03 -8.69 3.66
N ASN A 75 -3.40 -7.52 3.48
CA ASN A 75 -3.43 -6.81 2.21
C ASN A 75 -2.58 -7.51 1.16
N ASN A 76 -3.07 -7.55 -0.08
CA ASN A 76 -2.36 -8.19 -1.20
C ASN A 76 -1.46 -7.17 -1.90
N PHE A 77 -0.17 -7.17 -1.57
CA PHE A 77 0.88 -6.34 -2.16
C PHE A 77 1.75 -7.12 -3.16
N LYS A 78 1.21 -8.15 -3.79
CA LYS A 78 1.97 -8.93 -4.77
C LYS A 78 2.34 -8.10 -5.99
N PHE A 79 3.55 -8.32 -6.48
CA PHE A 79 4.05 -7.73 -7.74
C PHE A 79 4.01 -6.19 -7.80
N ILE A 80 3.93 -5.50 -6.66
CA ILE A 80 3.99 -4.03 -6.63
C ILE A 80 5.35 -3.50 -7.08
N ASN A 81 5.37 -2.30 -7.64
CA ASN A 81 6.60 -1.51 -7.82
C ASN A 81 6.65 -0.43 -6.74
N ALA A 82 7.52 -0.59 -5.74
CA ALA A 82 7.48 0.12 -4.47
C ALA A 82 8.83 0.70 -4.07
N LEU A 83 9.61 1.17 -5.05
CA LEU A 83 10.83 1.91 -4.77
C LEU A 83 10.52 3.10 -3.86
N GLY A 84 11.21 3.19 -2.72
CA GLY A 84 11.07 4.30 -1.78
C GLY A 84 9.85 4.21 -0.86
N ILE A 85 9.11 3.10 -0.89
CA ILE A 85 7.93 2.93 -0.04
C ILE A 85 8.29 3.06 1.45
N GLU A 86 7.45 3.77 2.21
CA GLU A 86 7.50 3.87 3.67
C GLU A 86 6.29 3.16 4.29
N ILE A 87 6.53 2.18 5.16
CA ILE A 87 5.51 1.54 6.00
C ILE A 87 5.91 1.72 7.45
N ARG A 88 5.32 2.72 8.11
CA ARG A 88 5.71 3.14 9.46
C ARG A 88 4.56 3.04 10.45
N GLU A 89 4.84 2.41 11.58
CA GLU A 89 3.87 2.29 12.68
C GLU A 89 2.58 1.59 12.24
N CYS A 90 2.68 0.64 11.31
CA CYS A 90 1.54 -0.08 10.73
C CYS A 90 1.38 -1.49 11.32
N ARG A 91 0.14 -1.96 11.34
CA ARG A 91 -0.18 -3.39 11.46
C ARG A 91 -0.16 -4.01 10.07
N ALA A 92 0.72 -4.95 9.79
CA ALA A 92 0.89 -5.53 8.45
C ALA A 92 0.98 -7.07 8.50
N GLN A 93 0.41 -7.68 9.54
CA GLN A 93 0.39 -9.13 9.70
C GLN A 93 -0.39 -9.78 8.55
N GLY A 94 0.19 -10.84 7.96
CA GLY A 94 -0.40 -11.52 6.80
C GLY A 94 -0.42 -10.69 5.50
N ALA A 95 0.14 -9.48 5.47
CA ALA A 95 0.28 -8.73 4.23
C ALA A 95 1.26 -9.45 3.28
N ASP A 96 0.89 -9.56 2.01
CA ASP A 96 1.59 -10.41 1.05
C ASP A 96 2.40 -9.58 0.04
N PHE A 97 3.71 -9.50 0.24
CA PHE A 97 4.64 -8.77 -0.64
C PHE A 97 5.35 -9.67 -1.66
N ARG A 98 4.86 -10.88 -1.94
CA ARG A 98 5.53 -11.79 -2.89
C ARG A 98 5.63 -11.16 -4.28
N GLY A 99 6.85 -11.13 -4.81
CA GLY A 99 7.13 -10.53 -6.12
C GLY A 99 7.17 -9.00 -6.14
N ALA A 100 7.03 -8.33 -4.99
CA ALA A 100 7.23 -6.88 -4.89
C ALA A 100 8.65 -6.49 -5.32
N SER A 101 8.75 -5.42 -6.09
CA SER A 101 10.01 -4.81 -6.50
C SER A 101 10.23 -3.51 -5.73
N PHE A 102 11.35 -3.42 -5.00
CA PHE A 102 11.79 -2.19 -4.33
C PHE A 102 12.94 -1.50 -5.10
N MET A 103 13.12 -1.89 -6.37
CA MET A 103 14.31 -1.62 -7.15
C MET A 103 14.07 -0.53 -8.19
N ASN A 104 15.06 0.34 -8.37
CA ASN A 104 15.20 1.20 -9.53
C ASN A 104 16.41 0.77 -10.36
N LYS A 105 16.18 0.50 -11.64
CA LYS A 105 17.21 0.02 -12.55
C LYS A 105 17.86 1.22 -13.26
N ILE A 106 19.15 1.42 -13.04
CA ILE A 106 19.96 2.44 -13.73
C ILE A 106 20.52 1.89 -15.04
N SER A 107 20.98 0.64 -15.02
CA SER A 107 21.53 -0.06 -16.19
C SER A 107 21.24 -1.56 -16.12
N ALA A 108 21.64 -2.33 -17.14
CA ALA A 108 21.53 -3.78 -17.13
C ALA A 108 22.21 -4.45 -15.91
N ARG A 109 23.21 -3.81 -15.32
CA ARG A 109 24.02 -4.35 -14.20
C ARG A 109 24.04 -3.45 -12.96
N THR A 110 23.31 -2.35 -12.97
CA THR A 110 23.32 -1.35 -11.88
C THR A 110 21.91 -1.01 -11.48
N TRP A 111 21.62 -1.13 -10.20
CA TRP A 111 20.35 -0.77 -9.61
C TRP A 111 20.57 -0.32 -8.17
N PHE A 112 19.58 0.38 -7.63
CA PHE A 112 19.48 0.62 -6.20
C PHE A 112 18.11 0.19 -5.72
N CYS A 113 18.03 -0.16 -4.45
CA CYS A 113 16.78 -0.50 -3.79
C CYS A 113 16.54 0.45 -2.63
N SER A 114 15.28 0.78 -2.35
CA SER A 114 14.90 1.63 -1.23
C SER A 114 13.53 1.18 -0.71
N ALA A 115 13.45 0.89 0.59
CA ALA A 115 12.22 0.62 1.31
C ALA A 115 12.45 0.84 2.82
N TYR A 116 11.48 1.43 3.50
CA TYR A 116 11.56 1.68 4.94
C TYR A 116 10.36 1.03 5.63
N ILE A 117 10.61 -0.02 6.41
CA ILE A 117 9.60 -0.65 7.25
C ILE A 117 10.04 -0.52 8.71
N THR A 118 9.41 0.37 9.46
CA THR A 118 9.85 0.72 10.81
C THR A 118 8.68 0.71 11.79
N LYS A 119 8.91 0.17 12.99
CA LYS A 119 7.89 0.03 14.04
C LYS A 119 6.57 -0.63 13.56
N SER A 120 6.68 -1.51 12.57
CA SER A 120 5.53 -2.20 11.96
C SER A 120 5.61 -3.70 12.25
N ASN A 121 4.45 -4.35 12.46
CA ASN A 121 4.40 -5.79 12.73
C ASN A 121 4.08 -6.56 11.43
N LEU A 122 5.02 -7.41 11.00
CA LEU A 122 4.97 -8.23 9.78
C LEU A 122 4.82 -9.74 10.07
N ASN A 123 4.52 -10.14 11.30
CA ASN A 123 4.42 -11.56 11.63
C ASN A 123 3.34 -12.25 10.80
N TYR A 124 3.65 -13.48 10.38
CA TYR A 124 2.76 -14.38 9.66
C TYR A 124 2.31 -15.51 10.58
#